data_AF-A0A142NJW2-F1
#
_entry.id   AF-A0A142NJW2-F1
#
_cell.length_a   1.000
_cell.length_b   1.000
_cell.length_c   1.000
_cell.angle_alpha   90.00
_cell.angle_beta   90.00
_cell.angle_gamma   90.00
#
_symmetry.space_group_name_H-M   'P 1'
#
loop_
_entity.id
_entity.type
_entity.pdbx_description
1 polymer ?
#
loop_
_entity_poly.entity_id
_entity_poly.type
_entity_poly.pdbx_seq_one_letter_code
_entity_poly.pdbx_strand_id
1 'polypeptide(L)'
;MPGRGRLSCDIGFGGNFYAFVSAEDVGIPFERDRAEDFIAAGREIMAAVNEQLDPVHPETGYRGCEHVVFLTPPTEPGPSGEAPDARHVLINYPGWLDRSPGGTGTSALMAVRHTRGELGLNTDFVNECFIGTTFTGRLVEETSVGEHVAVVPTITGSAWLTATSQFMLDPSDPFPAGFTL
;
A
#
# COMPACT_ATOMS: atom_id res chain seq x y z
N MET A 1 7.68 3.31 -18.48
CA MET A 1 6.55 4.24 -18.30
C MET A 1 6.54 5.28 -19.41
N PRO A 2 5.40 5.50 -20.11
CA PRO A 2 5.23 6.68 -20.95
C PRO A 2 5.60 7.95 -20.15
N GLY A 3 6.43 8.83 -20.70
CA GLY A 3 6.80 10.10 -20.07
C GLY A 3 7.79 10.05 -18.88
N ARG A 4 7.98 8.91 -18.20
CA ARG A 4 8.85 8.79 -17.00
C ARG A 4 10.05 7.85 -17.15
N GLY A 5 10.25 7.22 -18.30
CA GLY A 5 11.38 6.32 -18.54
C GLY A 5 11.24 4.96 -17.83
N ARG A 6 12.36 4.36 -17.41
CA ARG A 6 12.41 3.06 -16.73
C ARG A 6 12.36 3.28 -15.21
N LEU A 7 11.36 2.68 -14.57
CA LEU A 7 11.20 2.62 -13.13
C LEU A 7 11.32 1.16 -12.70
N SER A 8 12.08 0.89 -11.64
CA SER A 8 12.15 -0.43 -11.01
C SER A 8 11.10 -0.51 -9.91
N CYS A 9 10.45 -1.66 -9.77
CA CYS A 9 9.52 -1.90 -8.67
C CYS A 9 9.67 -3.33 -8.15
N ASP A 10 9.33 -3.54 -6.87
CA ASP A 10 9.00 -4.86 -6.37
C ASP A 10 7.50 -5.11 -6.48
N ILE A 11 7.11 -6.36 -6.71
CA ILE A 11 5.72 -6.78 -6.61
C ILE A 11 5.59 -7.69 -5.39
N GLY A 12 4.69 -7.34 -4.47
CA GLY A 12 4.39 -8.14 -3.28
C GLY A 12 2.91 -8.44 -3.17
N PHE A 13 2.56 -9.58 -2.56
CA PHE A 13 1.19 -9.96 -2.27
C PHE A 13 0.96 -10.05 -0.76
N GLY A 14 -0.10 -9.40 -0.28
CA GLY A 14 -0.47 -9.36 1.14
C GLY A 14 -1.99 -9.43 1.35
N GLY A 15 -2.70 -10.07 0.43
CA GLY A 15 -4.16 -10.03 0.29
C GLY A 15 -4.61 -9.33 -1.00
N ASN A 16 -3.81 -8.35 -1.45
CA ASN A 16 -3.84 -7.78 -2.80
C ASN A 16 -2.41 -7.71 -3.35
N PHE A 17 -2.24 -7.51 -4.66
CA PHE A 17 -0.94 -7.18 -5.26
C PHE A 17 -0.62 -5.69 -5.12
N TYR A 18 0.60 -5.41 -4.68
CA TYR A 18 1.16 -4.08 -4.52
C TYR A 18 2.43 -3.94 -5.36
N ALA A 19 2.54 -2.81 -6.06
CA ALA A 19 3.81 -2.37 -6.62
C ALA A 19 4.50 -1.41 -5.65
N PHE A 20 5.73 -1.72 -5.26
CA PHE A 20 6.56 -0.89 -4.39
C PHE A 20 7.58 -0.14 -5.23
N VAL A 21 7.58 1.19 -5.13
CA VAL A 21 8.48 2.08 -5.87
C VAL A 21 9.08 3.12 -4.94
N SER A 22 10.27 3.63 -5.26
CA SER A 22 10.82 4.79 -4.57
C SER A 22 10.11 6.07 -5.01
N ALA A 23 9.66 6.90 -4.08
CA ALA A 23 9.10 8.22 -4.39
C ALA A 23 10.15 9.13 -5.06
N GLU A 24 11.43 8.97 -4.70
CA GLU A 24 12.55 9.69 -5.30
C GLU A 24 12.72 9.32 -6.78
N ASP A 25 12.65 8.03 -7.11
CA ASP A 25 12.76 7.55 -8.50
C ASP A 25 11.58 8.04 -9.37
N VAL A 26 10.42 8.28 -8.76
CA VAL A 26 9.25 8.85 -9.43
C VAL A 26 9.34 10.38 -9.55
N GLY A 27 10.22 11.01 -8.76
CA GLY A 27 10.45 12.46 -8.76
C GLY A 27 9.35 13.26 -8.05
N ILE A 28 8.62 12.67 -7.11
CA ILE A 28 7.55 13.34 -6.36
C ILE A 28 8.01 13.53 -4.90
N PRO A 29 8.17 14.78 -4.42
CA PRO A 29 8.49 15.06 -3.03
C PRO A 29 7.40 14.54 -2.07
N PHE A 30 7.82 14.09 -0.89
CA PHE A 30 6.89 13.70 0.18
C PHE A 30 6.31 14.93 0.88
N GLU A 31 5.40 15.61 0.20
CA GLU A 31 4.75 16.83 0.68
C GLU A 31 3.23 16.67 0.55
N ARG A 32 2.48 17.15 1.54
CA ARG A 32 1.01 16.92 1.67
C ARG A 32 0.21 17.41 0.48
N ASP A 33 0.63 18.53 -0.10
CA ASP A 33 0.02 19.18 -1.26
C ASP A 33 0.29 18.44 -2.58
N ARG A 34 1.17 17.41 -2.59
CA ARG A 34 1.48 16.58 -3.76
C ARG A 34 0.60 15.32 -3.87
N ALA A 35 -0.48 15.21 -3.09
CA ALA A 35 -1.36 14.04 -3.08
C ALA A 35 -1.89 13.69 -4.48
N GLU A 36 -2.29 14.67 -5.28
CA GLU A 36 -2.80 14.47 -6.64
C GLU A 36 -1.72 13.93 -7.59
N ASP A 37 -0.45 14.36 -7.42
CA ASP A 37 0.66 13.86 -8.23
C ASP A 37 0.92 12.38 -7.96
N PHE A 38 0.85 11.96 -6.68
CA PHE A 38 0.94 10.56 -6.31
C PHE A 38 -0.23 9.74 -6.88
N ILE A 39 -1.46 10.28 -6.84
CA ILE A 39 -2.64 9.62 -7.42
C ILE A 39 -2.46 9.41 -8.93
N ALA A 40 -2.04 10.45 -9.65
CA ALA A 40 -1.79 10.39 -11.09
C ALA A 40 -0.69 9.36 -11.43
N ALA A 41 0.46 9.43 -10.75
CA ALA A 41 1.55 8.49 -10.94
C ALA A 41 1.16 7.06 -10.56
N GLY A 42 0.37 6.87 -9.50
CA GLY A 42 -0.10 5.57 -9.05
C GLY A 42 -0.94 4.89 -10.13
N ARG A 43 -1.86 5.63 -10.77
CA ARG A 43 -2.65 5.12 -11.90
C ARG A 43 -1.78 4.67 -13.07
N GLU A 44 -0.81 5.50 -13.45
CA GLU A 44 0.13 5.17 -14.53
C GLU A 44 0.91 3.88 -14.20
N ILE A 45 1.45 3.78 -12.98
CA ILE A 45 2.24 2.63 -12.53
C ILE A 45 1.38 1.36 -12.48
N MET A 46 0.17 1.41 -11.91
CA MET A 46 -0.75 0.26 -11.91
C MET A 46 -1.03 -0.23 -13.33
N ALA A 47 -1.34 0.67 -14.26
CA ALA A 47 -1.60 0.31 -15.65
C ALA A 47 -0.39 -0.39 -16.29
N ALA A 48 0.81 0.14 -16.08
CA ALA A 48 2.02 -0.44 -16.62
C ALA A 48 2.40 -1.78 -15.99
N VAL A 49 2.21 -1.95 -14.68
CA VAL A 49 2.42 -3.23 -13.99
C VAL A 49 1.47 -4.28 -14.55
N ASN A 50 0.19 -3.94 -14.74
CA ASN A 50 -0.79 -4.86 -15.30
C ASN A 50 -0.52 -5.21 -16.77
N GLU A 51 -0.01 -4.26 -17.56
CA GLU A 51 0.34 -4.49 -18.96
C GLU A 51 1.63 -5.32 -19.10
N GLN A 52 2.65 -5.05 -18.27
CA GLN A 52 4.01 -5.58 -18.49
C GLN A 52 4.37 -6.76 -17.60
N LEU A 53 3.83 -6.83 -16.39
CA LEU A 53 4.16 -7.86 -15.39
C LEU A 53 3.01 -8.80 -15.12
N ASP A 54 1.76 -8.31 -15.21
CA ASP A 54 0.55 -9.12 -15.18
C ASP A 54 0.51 -10.13 -14.01
N PRO A 55 0.60 -9.65 -12.74
CA PRO A 55 0.78 -10.54 -11.61
C PRO A 55 -0.44 -11.44 -11.38
N VAL A 56 -0.20 -12.72 -11.11
CA VAL A 56 -1.22 -13.74 -10.83
C VAL A 56 -0.85 -14.50 -9.56
N HIS A 57 -1.80 -14.65 -8.65
CA HIS A 57 -1.63 -15.42 -7.43
C HIS A 57 -1.61 -16.92 -7.77
N PRO A 58 -0.58 -17.66 -7.35
CA PRO A 58 -0.28 -19.01 -7.86
C PRO A 58 -1.37 -20.06 -7.52
N GLU A 59 -2.13 -19.86 -6.45
CA GLU A 59 -3.14 -20.84 -6.01
C GLU A 59 -4.59 -20.42 -6.24
N THR A 60 -4.88 -19.11 -6.30
CA THR A 60 -6.26 -18.59 -6.33
C THR A 60 -6.64 -18.03 -7.69
N GLY A 61 -5.65 -17.76 -8.54
CA GLY A 61 -5.85 -17.08 -9.82
C GLY A 61 -6.21 -15.59 -9.68
N TYR A 62 -6.19 -15.02 -8.48
CA TYR A 62 -6.34 -13.57 -8.28
C TYR A 62 -5.28 -12.85 -9.11
N ARG A 63 -5.67 -11.84 -9.89
CA ARG A 63 -4.82 -11.25 -10.92
C ARG A 63 -4.92 -9.74 -10.94
N GLY A 64 -3.80 -9.10 -11.26
CA GLY A 64 -3.71 -7.66 -11.42
C GLY A 64 -3.32 -6.94 -10.14
N CYS A 65 -2.70 -5.77 -10.33
CA CYS A 65 -2.22 -4.88 -9.30
C CYS A 65 -3.03 -3.57 -9.36
N GLU A 66 -3.77 -3.31 -8.29
CA GLU A 66 -4.62 -2.14 -8.10
C GLU A 66 -4.10 -1.22 -6.98
N HIS A 67 -2.86 -1.42 -6.56
CA HIS A 67 -2.27 -0.73 -5.41
C HIS A 67 -0.80 -0.39 -5.66
N VAL A 68 -0.40 0.85 -5.36
CA VAL A 68 0.99 1.30 -5.45
C VAL A 68 1.40 1.93 -4.14
N VAL A 69 2.55 1.50 -3.62
CA VAL A 69 3.19 2.05 -2.43
C VAL A 69 4.44 2.82 -2.87
N PHE A 70 4.43 4.12 -2.64
CA PHE A 70 5.58 5.00 -2.82
C PHE A 70 6.37 5.05 -1.53
N LEU A 71 7.45 4.29 -1.46
CA LEU A 71 8.38 4.28 -0.33
C LEU A 71 9.20 5.57 -0.32
N THR A 72 9.38 6.11 0.87
CA THR A 72 10.21 7.30 1.06
C THR A 72 11.45 6.98 1.88
N PRO A 73 12.50 7.81 1.80
CA PRO A 73 13.64 7.68 2.69
C PRO A 73 13.20 7.70 4.17
N PRO A 74 13.94 6.98 5.04
CA PRO A 74 13.69 6.96 6.48
C PRO A 74 13.58 8.38 7.06
N THR A 75 12.68 8.56 8.01
CA THR A 75 12.54 9.83 8.73
C THR A 75 13.49 9.93 9.91
N GLU A 76 13.77 11.16 10.31
CA GLU A 76 14.23 11.45 11.66
C GLU A 76 13.18 10.98 12.68
N PRO A 77 13.60 10.52 13.88
CA PRO A 77 12.69 10.10 14.94
C PRO A 77 11.62 11.16 15.22
N GLY A 78 10.37 10.70 15.35
CA GLY A 78 9.25 11.56 15.74
C GLY A 78 9.31 11.96 17.22
N PRO A 79 8.31 12.71 17.72
CA PRO A 79 8.21 13.09 19.13
C PRO A 79 8.19 11.91 20.13
N SER A 80 7.87 10.70 19.65
CA SER A 80 7.91 9.45 20.39
C SER A 80 9.33 8.87 20.56
N GLY A 81 10.35 9.42 19.90
CA GLY A 81 11.75 9.04 20.05
C GLY A 81 12.25 7.91 19.15
N GLU A 82 11.37 7.27 18.38
CA GLU A 82 11.74 6.22 17.40
C GLU A 82 11.29 6.62 16.00
N ALA A 83 12.16 6.37 15.01
CA ALA A 83 11.82 6.53 13.61
C ALA A 83 11.06 5.29 13.13
N PRO A 84 10.02 5.43 12.29
CA PRO A 84 9.36 4.29 11.67
C PRO A 84 10.32 3.55 10.73
N ASP A 85 10.18 2.23 10.65
CA ASP A 85 10.96 1.37 9.76
C ASP A 85 10.67 1.64 8.27
N ALA A 86 9.47 2.16 7.99
CA ALA A 86 9.07 2.64 6.67
C ALA A 86 8.10 3.80 6.77
N ARG A 87 8.17 4.69 5.79
CA ARG A 87 7.19 5.75 5.57
C ARG A 87 6.79 5.77 4.10
N HIS A 88 5.50 5.81 3.81
CA HIS A 88 5.02 5.67 2.44
C HIS A 88 3.74 6.45 2.11
N VAL A 89 3.46 6.56 0.81
CA VAL A 89 2.15 6.95 0.27
C VAL A 89 1.51 5.74 -0.39
N LEU A 90 0.29 5.40 0.00
CA LEU A 90 -0.45 4.28 -0.59
C LEU A 90 -1.57 4.82 -1.47
N ILE A 91 -1.55 4.43 -2.76
CA ILE A 91 -2.57 4.76 -3.74
C ILE A 91 -3.28 3.49 -4.19
N ASN A 92 -4.60 3.52 -4.16
CA ASN A 92 -5.48 2.44 -4.56
C ASN A 92 -6.27 2.83 -5.81
N TYR A 93 -6.59 1.88 -6.70
CA TYR A 93 -7.54 2.10 -7.79
C TYR A 93 -8.92 2.51 -7.23
N PRO A 94 -9.70 3.40 -7.88
CA PRO A 94 -9.40 4.11 -9.13
C PRO A 94 -8.59 5.40 -8.94
N GLY A 95 -8.00 5.67 -7.78
CA GLY A 95 -7.25 6.90 -7.50
C GLY A 95 -7.48 7.43 -6.09
N TRP A 96 -7.58 6.53 -5.11
CA TRP A 96 -7.77 6.88 -3.72
C TRP A 96 -6.44 6.82 -2.98
N LEU A 97 -6.13 7.88 -2.24
CA LEU A 97 -5.05 7.87 -1.26
C LEU A 97 -5.53 7.18 0.02
N ASP A 98 -4.83 6.18 0.51
CA ASP A 98 -5.10 5.58 1.82
C ASP A 98 -4.58 6.50 2.93
N ARG A 99 -5.41 6.74 3.94
CA ARG A 99 -5.08 7.58 5.10
C ARG A 99 -4.53 6.75 6.24
N SER A 100 -4.66 5.43 6.18
CA SER A 100 -3.97 4.47 7.03
C SER A 100 -2.68 3.98 6.34
N PRO A 101 -1.79 3.28 7.05
CA PRO A 101 -0.64 2.61 6.44
C PRO A 101 -1.02 1.42 5.53
N GLY A 102 -2.31 1.03 5.49
CA GLY A 102 -2.80 -0.13 4.75
C GLY A 102 -2.33 -1.45 5.35
N GLY A 103 -3.23 -2.24 5.93
CA GLY A 103 -2.86 -3.50 6.58
C GLY A 103 -2.25 -4.51 5.60
N THR A 104 -2.96 -4.80 4.51
CA THR A 104 -2.49 -5.70 3.44
C THR A 104 -1.26 -5.16 2.70
N GLY A 105 -1.14 -3.84 2.55
CA GLY A 105 0.06 -3.21 1.99
C GLY A 105 1.29 -3.33 2.90
N THR A 106 1.09 -3.17 4.22
CA THR A 106 2.12 -3.39 5.23
C THR A 106 2.57 -4.86 5.25
N SER A 107 1.62 -5.80 5.17
CA SER A 107 1.91 -7.22 5.03
C SER A 107 2.77 -7.54 3.81
N ALA A 108 2.40 -7.00 2.64
CA ALA A 108 3.15 -7.19 1.40
C ALA A 108 4.56 -6.56 1.47
N LEU A 109 4.69 -5.37 2.08
CA LEU A 109 5.99 -4.72 2.27
C LEU A 109 6.92 -5.54 3.18
N MET A 110 6.40 -6.04 4.30
CA MET A 110 7.18 -6.90 5.19
C MET A 110 7.65 -8.18 4.48
N ALA A 111 6.79 -8.79 3.65
CA ALA A 111 7.17 -9.96 2.85
C ALA A 111 8.31 -9.63 1.87
N VAL A 112 8.23 -8.51 1.14
CA VAL A 112 9.30 -8.06 0.23
C VAL A 112 10.61 -7.84 1.00
N ARG A 113 10.57 -7.15 2.14
CA ARG A 113 11.77 -6.91 2.98
C ARG A 113 12.34 -8.20 3.55
N HIS A 114 11.48 -9.14 3.95
CA HIS A 114 11.92 -10.45 4.43
C HIS A 114 12.63 -11.26 3.34
N THR A 115 12.08 -11.30 2.12
CA THR A 115 12.75 -11.94 0.97
C THR A 115 14.12 -11.33 0.68
N ARG A 116 14.30 -10.03 0.96
CA ARG A 116 15.60 -9.33 0.83
C ARG A 116 16.54 -9.52 2.03
N GLY A 117 16.10 -10.19 3.09
CA GLY A 117 16.87 -10.33 4.33
C GLY A 117 16.92 -9.05 5.18
N GLU A 118 16.05 -8.08 4.90
CA GLU A 118 15.97 -6.78 5.58
C GLU A 118 15.04 -6.80 6.80
N LEU A 119 14.18 -7.82 6.93
CA LEU A 119 13.27 -8.00 8.07
C LEU A 119 13.22 -9.48 8.50
N GLY A 120 13.54 -9.74 9.76
CA GLY A 120 13.46 -11.09 10.35
C GLY A 120 12.07 -11.43 10.91
N LEU A 121 11.87 -12.70 11.22
CA LEU A 121 10.71 -13.13 12.00
C LEU A 121 10.72 -12.51 13.40
N ASN A 122 9.55 -12.38 14.00
CA ASN A 122 9.30 -11.90 15.36
C ASN A 122 9.91 -10.51 15.68
N THR A 123 10.14 -9.71 14.64
CA THR A 123 10.62 -8.33 14.74
C THR A 123 9.46 -7.39 14.47
N ASP A 124 9.28 -6.38 15.33
CA ASP A 124 8.30 -5.34 15.08
C ASP A 124 8.72 -4.45 13.91
N PHE A 125 7.74 -4.11 13.08
CA PHE A 125 7.89 -3.27 11.92
C PHE A 125 6.86 -2.14 11.98
N VAL A 126 7.32 -0.93 12.26
CA VAL A 126 6.49 0.27 12.36
C VAL A 126 6.40 0.93 10.98
N ASN A 127 5.20 0.93 10.42
CA ASN A 127 4.93 1.50 9.10
C ASN A 127 4.09 2.77 9.23
N GLU A 128 4.64 3.90 8.79
CA GLU A 128 3.99 5.22 8.80
C GLU A 128 3.35 5.51 7.44
N CYS A 129 2.09 5.91 7.44
CA CYS A 129 1.39 6.30 6.23
C CYS A 129 1.69 7.74 5.83
N PHE A 130 1.06 8.19 4.75
CA PHE A 130 1.19 9.55 4.29
C PHE A 130 0.91 10.49 5.45
N ILE A 131 -0.30 10.47 6.05
CA ILE A 131 -0.75 11.44 7.07
C ILE A 131 -0.12 11.29 8.47
N GLY A 132 0.84 10.39 8.66
CA GLY A 132 1.59 10.23 9.92
C GLY A 132 0.94 9.31 10.95
N THR A 133 -0.08 8.54 10.57
CA THR A 133 -0.57 7.43 11.41
C THR A 133 0.26 6.18 11.16
N THR A 134 0.31 5.28 12.14
CA THR A 134 1.17 4.09 12.10
C THR A 134 0.41 2.80 12.36
N PHE A 135 0.93 1.71 11.79
CA PHE A 135 0.62 0.34 12.14
C PHE A 135 1.91 -0.35 12.57
N THR A 136 1.79 -1.31 13.48
CA THR A 136 2.88 -2.21 13.85
C THR A 136 2.60 -3.57 13.25
N GLY A 137 3.45 -3.99 12.31
CA GLY A 137 3.44 -5.33 11.76
C GLY A 137 4.47 -6.24 12.42
N ARG A 138 4.26 -7.55 12.35
CA ARG A 138 5.26 -8.56 12.72
C ARG A 138 5.05 -9.82 11.90
N LEU A 139 6.13 -10.37 11.34
CA LEU A 139 6.12 -11.68 10.69
C LEU A 139 6.28 -12.78 11.74
N VAL A 140 5.33 -13.71 11.84
CA VAL A 140 5.33 -14.70 12.93
C VAL A 140 5.87 -16.05 12.52
N GLU A 141 5.77 -16.41 11.23
CA GLU A 141 6.34 -17.63 10.66
C GLU A 141 6.54 -17.50 9.15
N GLU A 142 7.42 -18.35 8.62
CA GLU A 142 7.53 -18.63 7.18
C GLU A 142 6.59 -19.78 6.79
N THR A 143 6.10 -19.73 5.57
CA THR A 143 5.25 -20.75 4.96
C THR A 143 5.49 -20.78 3.45
N SER A 144 4.65 -21.49 2.71
CA SER A 144 4.69 -21.55 1.24
C SER A 144 3.31 -21.28 0.64
N VAL A 145 3.29 -20.56 -0.48
CA VAL A 145 2.10 -20.40 -1.33
C VAL A 145 2.50 -20.74 -2.75
N GLY A 146 1.99 -21.86 -3.27
CA GLY A 146 2.52 -22.48 -4.48
C GLY A 146 4.01 -22.79 -4.35
N GLU A 147 4.80 -22.26 -5.28
CA GLU A 147 6.27 -22.41 -5.30
C GLU A 147 7.03 -21.29 -4.57
N HIS A 148 6.32 -20.30 -4.02
CA HIS A 148 6.94 -19.14 -3.39
C HIS A 148 7.07 -19.33 -1.87
N VAL A 149 8.22 -18.91 -1.32
CA VAL A 149 8.36 -18.67 0.11
C VAL A 149 7.44 -17.51 0.49
N ALA A 150 6.62 -17.72 1.50
CA ALA A 150 5.68 -16.74 2.01
C ALA A 150 5.88 -16.57 3.52
N VAL A 151 5.25 -15.55 4.07
CA VAL A 151 5.30 -15.26 5.52
C VAL A 151 3.90 -14.99 6.02
N VAL A 152 3.66 -15.30 7.29
CA VAL A 152 2.41 -15.00 7.98
C VAL A 152 2.58 -13.69 8.75
N PRO A 153 1.92 -12.60 8.33
CA PRO A 153 2.00 -11.31 9.01
C PRO A 153 0.90 -11.17 10.08
N THR A 154 1.21 -10.46 11.14
CA THR A 154 0.23 -9.85 12.04
C THR A 154 0.31 -8.33 11.89
N ILE A 155 -0.83 -7.65 11.99
CA ILE A 155 -0.92 -6.18 11.89
C ILE A 155 -1.70 -5.67 13.10
N THR A 156 -1.11 -4.72 13.81
CA THR A 156 -1.73 -4.03 14.94
C THR A 156 -1.97 -2.57 14.59
N GLY A 157 -3.18 -2.11 14.86
CA GLY A 157 -3.60 -0.73 14.68
C GLY A 157 -4.68 -0.36 15.70
N SER A 158 -5.30 0.79 15.52
CA SER A 158 -6.41 1.25 16.36
C SER A 158 -7.49 1.88 15.51
N ALA A 159 -8.72 1.79 15.97
CA ALA A 159 -9.89 2.38 15.33
C ALA A 159 -10.78 3.02 16.39
N TRP A 160 -11.54 4.05 15.99
CA TRP A 160 -12.43 4.80 16.86
C TRP A 160 -13.83 4.84 16.26
N LEU A 161 -14.85 4.71 17.10
CA LEU A 161 -16.23 4.95 16.69
C LEU A 161 -16.40 6.43 16.38
N THR A 162 -16.79 6.76 15.14
CA THR A 162 -16.96 8.14 14.69
C THR A 162 -18.43 8.57 14.62
N ALA A 163 -19.34 7.66 14.27
CA ALA A 163 -20.76 7.91 14.17
C ALA A 163 -21.58 6.60 14.19
N THR A 164 -22.88 6.74 14.46
CA THR A 164 -23.91 5.78 14.08
C THR A 164 -24.79 6.45 13.02
N SER A 165 -25.03 5.79 11.89
CA SER A 165 -25.75 6.39 10.76
C SER A 165 -26.83 5.45 10.20
N GLN A 166 -27.92 6.02 9.71
CA GLN A 166 -28.95 5.33 8.92
C GLN A 166 -29.04 5.99 7.55
N PHE A 167 -28.79 5.22 6.48
CA PHE A 167 -28.89 5.67 5.10
C PHE A 167 -30.17 5.11 4.47
N MET A 168 -30.89 5.93 3.71
CA MET A 168 -32.15 5.57 3.04
C MET A 168 -32.09 6.02 1.59
N LEU A 169 -32.67 5.24 0.68
CA LEU A 169 -32.74 5.54 -0.75
C LEU A 169 -34.20 5.74 -1.14
N ASP A 170 -34.58 6.97 -1.48
CA ASP A 170 -35.92 7.26 -1.97
C ASP A 170 -36.03 6.83 -3.45
N PRO A 171 -37.07 6.09 -3.85
CA PRO A 171 -37.25 5.69 -5.26
C PRO A 171 -37.40 6.86 -6.24
N SER A 172 -37.73 8.06 -5.75
CA SER A 172 -37.87 9.28 -6.55
C SER A 172 -36.62 10.18 -6.57
N ASP A 173 -35.59 9.83 -5.80
CA ASP A 173 -34.28 10.50 -5.88
C ASP A 173 -33.70 10.31 -7.30
N PRO A 174 -33.22 11.38 -7.98
CA PRO A 174 -32.52 11.23 -9.25
C PRO A 174 -31.15 10.55 -9.15
N PHE A 175 -30.55 10.46 -7.96
CA PHE A 175 -29.21 9.89 -7.73
C PHE A 175 -29.13 8.90 -6.55
N PRO A 176 -30.00 7.88 -6.46
CA PRO A 176 -30.07 6.98 -5.31
C PRO A 176 -28.82 6.07 -5.20
N ALA A 177 -28.06 5.92 -6.28
CA ALA A 177 -26.80 5.17 -6.30
C ALA A 177 -25.55 6.06 -6.15
N GLY A 178 -25.73 7.38 -5.97
CA GLY A 178 -24.65 8.36 -6.01
C GLY A 178 -24.09 8.60 -7.41
N PHE A 179 -23.06 9.44 -7.49
CA PHE A 179 -22.30 9.75 -8.70
C PHE A 179 -20.89 10.20 -8.32
N THR A 180 -20.01 10.33 -9.31
CA THR A 180 -18.65 10.87 -9.16
C THR A 180 -18.44 11.93 -10.24
N LEU A 181 -17.68 12.99 -9.93
CA LEU A 181 -17.36 14.10 -10.84
C LEU A 181 -15.99 13.92 -11.50
#